data_AF-A0A450T917-F1
#
_entry.id   AF-A0A450T917-F1
#
_cell.length_a   1.000
_cell.length_b   1.000
_cell.length_c   1.000
_cell.angle_alpha   90.00
_cell.angle_beta   90.00
_cell.angle_gamma   90.00
#
_symmetry.space_group_name_H-M   'P 1'
#
loop_
_entity.id
_entity.type
_entity.pdbx_description
1 polymer ?
#
loop_
_entity_poly.entity_id
_entity_poly.type
_entity_poly.pdbx_seq_one_letter_code
_entity_poly.pdbx_strand_id
1 'polypeptide(L)'
;MNHDGRVDGAEFSTDESLILTWSEDKTARLWDFGVDYDFPVEHLPLQVEVMTGTAMNDHGAVSALSAREWQRKKEAYERIAKDHAAQCRYKHVSASRLN
;
A
#
# COMPACT_ATOMS: atom_id res chain seq x y z
N MET A 1 -10.58 5.66 4.93
CA MET A 1 -10.43 4.38 4.21
C MET A 1 -10.68 3.25 5.19
N ASN A 2 -11.94 2.97 5.50
CA ASN A 2 -12.29 1.79 6.28
C ASN A 2 -13.69 1.34 5.88
N HIS A 3 -13.95 0.05 6.03
CA HIS A 3 -15.33 -0.40 6.13
C HIS A 3 -15.87 0.02 7.50
N ASP A 4 -17.14 0.39 7.54
CA ASP A 4 -17.84 0.77 8.78
C ASP A 4 -18.49 -0.45 9.46
N GLY A 5 -18.40 -1.61 8.80
CA GLY A 5 -18.88 -2.91 9.25
C GLY A 5 -17.81 -3.98 9.11
N ARG A 6 -18.15 -5.21 9.52
CA ARG A 6 -17.25 -6.35 9.37
C ARG A 6 -17.00 -6.63 7.89
N VAL A 7 -15.73 -6.79 7.52
CA VAL A 7 -15.34 -7.26 6.19
C VAL A 7 -15.63 -8.75 6.12
N ASP A 8 -16.49 -9.15 5.18
CA ASP A 8 -16.93 -10.54 5.02
C ASP A 8 -16.04 -11.32 4.05
N GLY A 9 -15.30 -10.63 3.18
CA GLY A 9 -14.32 -11.25 2.32
C GLY A 9 -13.52 -10.28 1.47
N ALA A 10 -12.51 -10.84 0.79
CA ALA A 10 -11.64 -10.15 -0.12
C ALA A 10 -11.22 -11.07 -1.28
N GLU A 11 -10.99 -10.50 -2.46
CA GLU A 11 -10.53 -11.21 -3.65
C GLU A 11 -9.58 -10.34 -4.47
N PHE A 12 -8.56 -10.94 -5.09
CA PHE A 12 -7.65 -10.25 -6.01
C PHE A 12 -8.22 -10.25 -7.43
N SER A 13 -7.93 -9.19 -8.20
CA SER A 13 -8.11 -9.26 -9.66
C SER A 13 -7.14 -10.29 -10.26
N THR A 14 -7.51 -10.86 -11.41
CA THR A 14 -6.71 -11.90 -12.10
C THR A 14 -5.27 -11.46 -12.41
N ASP A 15 -5.06 -10.17 -12.65
CA ASP A 15 -3.77 -9.56 -12.93
C ASP A 15 -3.04 -9.05 -11.68
N GLU A 16 -3.61 -9.30 -10.49
CA GLU A 16 -3.05 -8.89 -9.20
C GLU A 16 -2.75 -7.39 -9.12
N SER A 17 -3.54 -6.55 -9.79
CA SER A 17 -3.41 -5.09 -9.70
C SER A 17 -4.38 -4.48 -8.68
N LEU A 18 -5.48 -5.17 -8.40
CA LEU A 18 -6.56 -4.70 -7.54
C LEU A 18 -6.93 -5.73 -6.46
N ILE A 19 -7.43 -5.23 -5.34
CA ILE A 19 -8.10 -6.01 -4.30
C ILE A 19 -9.55 -5.53 -4.22
N LEU A 20 -10.50 -6.46 -4.30
CA LEU A 20 -11.91 -6.24 -3.98
C LEU A 20 -12.16 -6.65 -2.54
N THR A 21 -12.85 -5.82 -1.76
CA THR A 21 -13.36 -6.18 -0.43
C THR A 21 -14.86 -5.91 -0.35
N TRP A 22 -15.61 -6.72 0.39
CA TRP A 22 -17.04 -6.50 0.67
C TRP A 22 -17.35 -6.67 2.15
N SER A 23 -18.36 -5.95 2.63
CA SER A 23 -18.63 -5.76 4.05
C SER A 23 -20.12 -5.74 4.39
N GLU A 24 -20.44 -6.06 5.64
CA GLU A 24 -21.79 -5.92 6.22
C GLU A 24 -22.32 -4.47 6.18
N ASP A 25 -21.44 -3.48 5.99
CA ASP A 25 -21.83 -2.07 5.76
C ASP A 25 -22.54 -1.82 4.42
N LYS A 26 -22.80 -2.88 3.65
CA LYS A 26 -23.46 -2.86 2.33
C LYS A 26 -22.64 -2.17 1.25
N THR A 27 -21.33 -2.05 1.45
CA THR A 27 -20.41 -1.53 0.45
C THR A 27 -19.39 -2.58 0.04
N ALA A 28 -18.98 -2.51 -1.23
CA ALA A 28 -17.76 -3.10 -1.72
C ALA A 28 -16.77 -1.99 -2.05
N ARG A 29 -15.48 -2.24 -1.81
CA ARG A 29 -14.39 -1.30 -2.10
C ARG A 29 -13.37 -1.98 -2.99
N LEU A 30 -12.86 -1.24 -3.95
CA LEU A 30 -11.81 -1.67 -4.85
C LEU A 30 -10.55 -0.87 -4.52
N TRP A 31 -9.44 -1.58 -4.33
CA TRP A 31 -8.17 -1.01 -3.90
C TRP A 31 -7.13 -1.27 -4.98
N ASP A 32 -6.50 -0.22 -5.48
CA ASP A 32 -5.29 -0.34 -6.31
C ASP A 32 -4.09 -0.52 -5.37
N PHE A 33 -3.32 -1.59 -5.58
CA PHE A 33 -2.10 -1.87 -4.83
C PHE A 33 -0.87 -1.92 -5.74
N GLY A 34 -0.80 -1.02 -6.70
CA GLY A 34 0.33 -0.96 -7.58
C GLY A 34 1.66 -0.70 -6.84
N VAL A 35 2.62 -1.60 -7.05
CA VAL A 35 4.01 -1.42 -6.60
C VAL A 35 4.68 -0.37 -7.49
N ASP A 36 5.38 0.59 -6.87
CA ASP A 36 6.33 1.43 -7.58
C ASP A 36 7.67 0.67 -7.65
N TYR A 37 8.00 0.18 -8.83
CA TYR A 37 9.21 -0.63 -9.07
C TYR A 37 10.48 0.22 -9.13
N ASP A 38 10.36 1.55 -9.24
CA ASP A 38 11.50 2.47 -9.23
C ASP A 38 11.67 3.16 -7.86
N PHE A 39 10.90 2.74 -6.86
CA PHE A 39 11.01 3.30 -5.51
C PHE A 39 12.42 3.13 -4.95
N PRO A 40 13.01 4.14 -4.27
CA PRO A 40 14.40 4.09 -3.85
C PRO A 40 14.69 2.87 -2.95
N VAL A 41 15.74 2.12 -3.29
CA VAL A 41 16.06 0.82 -2.67
C VAL A 41 16.31 0.93 -1.17
N GLU A 42 16.84 2.07 -0.72
CA GLU A 42 17.06 2.42 0.68
C GLU A 42 15.77 2.49 1.51
N HIS A 43 14.61 2.60 0.85
CA HIS A 43 13.30 2.68 1.47
C HIS A 43 12.46 1.42 1.24
N LEU A 44 13.02 0.34 0.68
CA LEU A 44 12.33 -0.94 0.52
C LEU A 44 11.68 -1.47 1.80
N PRO A 45 12.32 -1.40 2.99
CA PRO A 45 11.65 -1.84 4.22
C PRO A 45 10.34 -1.07 4.46
N LEU A 46 10.36 0.25 4.30
CA LEU A 46 9.16 1.08 4.48
C LEU A 46 8.06 0.71 3.47
N GLN A 47 8.44 0.46 2.21
CA GLN A 47 7.52 0.03 1.17
C GLN A 47 6.82 -1.29 1.55
N VAL A 48 7.58 -2.31 1.94
CA VAL A 48 7.06 -3.62 2.35
C VAL A 48 6.14 -3.50 3.57
N GLU A 49 6.53 -2.69 4.56
CA GLU A 49 5.74 -2.48 5.76
C GLU A 49 4.39 -1.80 5.47
N VAL A 50 4.38 -0.80 4.59
CA VAL A 50 3.15 -0.10 4.17
C VAL A 50 2.27 -1.01 3.32
N MET A 51 2.84 -1.78 2.40
CA MET A 51 2.07 -2.68 1.53
C MET A 51 1.42 -3.82 2.30
N THR A 52 2.16 -4.43 3.22
CA THR A 52 1.69 -5.63 3.93
C THR A 52 0.95 -5.30 5.22
N GLY A 53 1.05 -4.07 5.73
CA GLY A 53 0.52 -3.73 7.05
C GLY A 53 1.25 -4.43 8.19
N THR A 54 2.49 -4.87 7.96
CA THR A 54 3.30 -5.60 8.95
C THR A 54 4.65 -4.93 9.18
N ALA A 55 5.30 -5.27 10.29
CA ALA A 55 6.70 -4.94 10.56
C ALA A 55 7.46 -6.24 10.82
N MET A 56 8.72 -6.27 10.42
CA MET A 56 9.65 -7.35 10.75
C MET A 56 10.76 -6.77 11.63
N ASN A 57 11.05 -7.43 12.75
CA ASN A 57 12.21 -7.06 13.57
C ASN A 57 13.50 -7.75 13.07
N ASP A 58 14.64 -7.40 13.67
CA ASP A 58 15.96 -7.94 13.29
C ASP A 58 16.11 -9.46 13.49
N HIS A 59 15.16 -10.09 14.20
CA HIS A 59 15.09 -11.54 14.39
C HIS A 59 14.17 -12.24 13.38
N GLY A 60 13.58 -11.50 12.43
CA GLY A 60 12.65 -12.03 11.43
C GLY A 60 11.23 -12.23 11.95
N ALA A 61 10.91 -11.79 13.18
CA ALA A 61 9.56 -11.90 13.69
C ALA A 61 8.66 -10.84 13.03
N VAL A 62 7.56 -11.32 12.44
CA VAL A 62 6.57 -10.46 11.76
C VAL A 62 5.41 -10.15 12.71
N SER A 63 5.02 -8.88 12.78
CA SER A 63 3.89 -8.39 13.57
C SER A 63 3.02 -7.44 12.76
N ALA A 64 1.70 -7.47 12.97
CA ALA A 64 0.80 -6.49 12.39
C ALA A 64 1.08 -5.09 12.95
N LEU A 65 1.11 -4.08 12.07
CA LEU A 65 1.16 -2.68 12.47
C LEU A 65 -0.18 -2.27 13.07
N SER A 66 -0.17 -1.46 14.13
CA SER A 66 -1.38 -0.74 14.51
C SER A 66 -1.80 0.22 13.40
N ALA A 67 -3.10 0.52 13.31
CA ALA A 67 -3.61 1.48 12.33
C ALA A 67 -2.87 2.83 12.36
N ARG A 68 -2.49 3.29 13.57
CA ARG A 68 -1.77 4.56 13.74
C ARG A 68 -0.31 4.47 13.29
N GLU A 69 0.36 3.34 13.51
CA GLU A 69 1.73 3.14 13.01
C GLU A 69 1.74 3.07 11.49
N TRP A 70 0.82 2.28 10.92
CA TRP A 70 0.67 2.16 9.48
C TRP A 70 0.39 3.51 8.83
N GLN A 71 -0.52 4.32 9.39
CA GLN A 71 -0.84 5.64 8.86
C GLN A 71 0.39 6.56 8.82
N ARG A 72 1.21 6.58 9.87
CA ARG A 72 2.46 7.36 9.88
C ARG A 72 3.47 6.87 8.83
N LYS A 73 3.61 5.55 8.69
CA LYS A 73 4.52 4.96 7.70
C LYS A 73 4.03 5.24 6.27
N LYS A 74 2.72 5.18 6.05
CA LYS A 74 2.09 5.51 4.77
C LYS A 74 2.35 6.97 4.37
N GLU A 75 2.17 7.90 5.29
CA GLU A 75 2.47 9.32 5.05
C GLU A 75 3.94 9.55 4.67
N ALA A 76 4.86 8.84 5.34
CA ALA A 76 6.28 8.88 4.98
C ALA A 76 6.55 8.29 3.59
N TYR A 77 5.93 7.15 3.28
CA TYR A 77 6.02 6.49 1.97
C TYR A 77 5.50 7.41 0.86
N GLU A 78 4.31 7.99 1.01
CA GLU A 78 3.68 8.88 0.03
C GLU A 78 4.54 10.12 -0.24
N ARG A 79 5.18 10.69 0.80
CA ARG A 79 6.13 11.80 0.63
C ARG A 79 7.35 11.39 -0.20
N ILE A 80 7.98 10.27 0.14
CA ILE A 80 9.17 9.77 -0.59
C ILE A 80 8.80 9.44 -2.04
N ALA A 81 7.67 8.77 -2.26
CA ALA A 81 7.20 8.42 -3.60
C ALA A 81 6.95 9.67 -4.45
N LYS A 82 6.36 10.71 -3.86
CA LYS A 82 6.14 12.00 -4.54
C LYS A 82 7.46 12.70 -4.89
N ASP A 83 8.41 12.74 -3.96
CA ASP A 83 9.72 13.36 -4.17
C ASP A 83 10.52 12.61 -5.25
N HIS A 84 10.48 11.26 -5.22
CA HIS A 84 11.09 10.40 -6.23
C HIS A 84 10.45 10.62 -7.60
N ALA A 85 9.12 10.58 -7.70
CA ALA A 85 8.41 10.80 -8.97
C ALA A 85 8.73 12.15 -9.62
N ALA A 86 9.01 13.20 -8.82
CA ALA A 86 9.41 14.51 -9.32
C ALA A 86 10.82 14.51 -9.96
N GLN A 87 11.71 13.63 -9.49
CA GLN A 87 13.11 13.52 -9.92
C GLN A 87 13.36 12.33 -10.85
N CYS A 88 12.37 11.45 -10.99
CA CYS A 88 12.45 10.20 -11.73
C CYS A 88 12.67 10.45 -13.24
N ARG A 89 13.69 9.76 -13.77
CA ARG A 89 14.07 9.80 -15.18
C ARG A 89 13.10 9.00 -16.07
N TYR A 90 12.38 8.02 -15.51
CA TYR A 90 11.49 7.11 -16.21
C TYR A 90 10.00 7.42 -15.94
N LYS A 91 9.56 8.58 -16.43
CA LYS A 91 8.20 9.14 -16.19
C LYS A 91 7.02 8.30 -16.71
N HIS A 92 7.27 7.32 -17.57
CA HIS A 92 6.20 6.51 -18.20
C HIS A 92 5.65 5.40 -17.30
N VAL A 93 6.33 5.06 -16.20
CA VAL A 93 5.85 4.07 -15.21
C VAL A 93 5.09 4.74 -14.07
N SER A 94 5.33 6.04 -13.84
CA SER A 94 4.78 6.82 -12.71
C SER A 94 3.44 7.52 -13.02
N ALA A 95 2.97 7.52 -14.27
CA ALA A 95 1.87 8.38 -14.72
C ALA A 95 0.45 7.79 -14.57
N SER A 96 0.28 6.54 -14.14
CA SER A 96 -1.05 5.91 -14.08
C SER A 96 -1.83 6.09 -12.77
N ARG A 97 -1.31 6.81 -11.76
CA ARG A 97 -1.87 6.75 -10.38
C ARG A 97 -2.30 8.08 -9.76
N LEU A 98 -2.61 9.09 -10.57
CA LEU A 98 -3.25 10.33 -10.10
C LEU A 98 -4.58 10.50 -10.83
N ASN A 99 -5.58 9.71 -10.45
CA ASN A 99 -7.01 10.01 -10.63
C ASN A 99 -7.82 9.33 -9.53
#